data_AF-A0A8E0I609-F1
#
_entry.id   AF-A0A8E0I609-F1
#
_cell.length_a   1.000
_cell.length_b   1.000
_cell.length_c   1.000
_cell.angle_alpha   90.00
_cell.angle_beta   90.00
_cell.angle_gamma   90.00
#
_symmetry.space_group_name_H-M   'P 1'
#
loop_
_entity.id
_entity.type
_entity.pdbx_description
1 polymer ?
#
loop_
_entity_poly.entity_id
_entity_poly.type
_entity_poly.pdbx_seq_one_letter_code
_entity_poly.pdbx_strand_id
1 'polypeptide(L)'
;MSEITPKAVKVWLAANILAIEFDNGQTRYMRSHFIKDYLDAWSPTRGKGKRVNLIIAPTWEWFGANPQIAEDGTLTLFDKDTYTPEELWKNSKERIDEVSGT
;
A
#
# COMPACT_ATOMS: atom_id res chain seq x y z
N MET A 1 -17.99 13.19 -17.91
CA MET A 1 -17.18 13.94 -16.92
C MET A 1 -16.01 13.04 -16.59
N SER A 2 -14.77 13.49 -16.82
CA SER A 2 -13.60 12.74 -16.35
C SER A 2 -13.62 12.78 -14.83
N GLU A 3 -13.90 11.66 -14.18
CA GLU A 3 -13.77 11.55 -12.73
C GLU A 3 -12.30 11.85 -12.39
N ILE A 4 -12.06 12.97 -11.72
CA ILE A 4 -10.73 13.31 -11.24
C ILE A 4 -10.47 12.40 -10.06
N THR A 5 -9.52 11.48 -10.21
CA THR A 5 -9.09 10.61 -9.11
C THR A 5 -8.47 11.47 -8.02
N PRO A 6 -8.94 11.38 -6.77
CA PRO A 6 -8.35 12.09 -5.63
C PRO A 6 -6.87 11.74 -5.47
N LYS A 7 -6.04 12.73 -5.14
CA LYS A 7 -4.60 12.54 -4.95
C LYS A 7 -4.28 12.29 -3.48
N ALA A 8 -3.33 11.40 -3.21
CA ALA A 8 -2.80 11.25 -1.86
C ALA A 8 -2.08 12.53 -1.44
N VAL A 9 -2.30 12.98 -0.20
CA VAL A 9 -1.61 14.12 0.41
C VAL A 9 -0.84 13.74 1.67
N LYS A 10 -1.21 12.61 2.28
CA LYS A 10 -0.53 12.07 3.45
C LYS A 10 -0.69 10.56 3.51
N VAL A 11 0.37 9.86 3.91
CA VAL A 11 0.33 8.40 4.08
C VAL A 11 1.06 7.99 5.34
N TRP A 12 0.48 7.04 6.07
CA TRP A 12 1.12 6.35 7.17
C TRP A 12 1.13 4.84 6.91
N LEU A 13 2.24 4.18 7.22
CA LEU A 13 2.29 2.72 7.28
C LEU A 13 2.07 2.26 8.72
N ALA A 14 1.11 1.35 8.89
CA ALA A 14 0.88 0.61 10.12
C ALA A 14 0.92 -0.89 9.82
N ALA A 15 2.07 -1.52 10.07
CA ALA A 15 2.25 -2.98 9.96
C ALA A 15 1.63 -3.58 8.67
N ASN A 16 2.09 -3.13 7.51
CA ASN A 16 1.64 -3.52 6.16
C ASN A 16 0.31 -2.92 5.66
N ILE A 17 -0.33 -2.03 6.43
CA ILE A 17 -1.49 -1.25 5.98
C ILE A 17 -1.06 0.19 5.71
N LEU A 18 -1.46 0.70 4.54
CA LEU A 18 -1.41 2.11 4.19
C LEU A 18 -2.68 2.78 4.71
N ALA A 19 -2.54 3.79 5.56
CA ALA A 19 -3.59 4.77 5.82
C ALA A 19 -3.29 5.99 4.95
N ILE A 20 -4.20 6.34 4.04
CA ILE A 20 -3.99 7.33 2.98
C ILE A 20 -5.02 8.44 3.16
N GLU A 21 -4.54 9.66 3.39
CA GLU A 21 -5.35 10.88 3.34
C GLU A 21 -5.31 11.43 1.91
N PHE A 22 -6.49 11.69 1.34
CA PHE A 22 -6.65 12.25 0.00
C PHE A 22 -6.99 13.75 0.05
N ASP A 23 -6.71 14.47 -1.04
CA ASP A 23 -7.00 15.89 -1.21
C ASP A 23 -8.49 16.27 -1.10
N ASN A 24 -9.39 15.30 -1.27
CA ASN A 24 -10.82 15.45 -1.04
C ASN A 24 -11.23 15.32 0.45
N GLY A 25 -10.27 15.14 1.35
CA GLY A 25 -10.48 15.00 2.80
C GLY A 25 -10.83 13.60 3.27
N GLN A 26 -10.93 12.60 2.38
CA GLN A 26 -11.17 11.21 2.79
C GLN A 26 -9.88 10.55 3.28
N THR A 27 -10.00 9.75 4.34
CA THR A 27 -8.97 8.79 4.73
C THR A 27 -9.42 7.39 4.32
N ARG A 28 -8.57 6.67 3.60
CA ARG A 28 -8.84 5.28 3.17
C ARG A 28 -7.66 4.38 3.49
N TYR A 29 -7.91 3.08 3.54
CA TYR A 29 -6.97 2.07 3.99
C TYR A 29 -6.76 1.01 2.92
N MET A 30 -5.53 0.57 2.71
CA MET A 30 -5.23 -0.58 1.85
C MET A 30 -4.04 -1.37 2.36
N ARG A 31 -3.93 -2.62 1.89
CA ARG A 31 -2.74 -3.44 2.11
C ARG A 31 -1.60 -2.97 1.21
N SER A 32 -0.37 -2.96 1.71
CA SER A 32 0.83 -2.69 0.90
C SER A 32 1.07 -3.78 -0.15
N HIS A 33 1.85 -3.47 -1.18
CA HIS A 33 2.34 -4.47 -2.13
C HIS A 33 3.09 -5.61 -1.43
N PHE A 34 3.86 -5.29 -0.39
CA PHE A 34 4.63 -6.30 0.34
C PHE A 34 3.77 -7.41 0.92
N ILE A 35 2.65 -7.11 1.60
CA ILE A 35 1.85 -8.19 2.21
C ILE A 35 1.18 -9.06 1.14
N LYS A 36 0.82 -8.48 -0.01
CA LYS A 36 0.35 -9.27 -1.16
C LYS A 36 1.46 -10.21 -1.65
N ASP A 37 2.68 -9.71 -1.80
CA ASP A 37 3.81 -10.51 -2.24
C ASP A 37 4.23 -11.58 -1.21
N TYR A 38 4.15 -11.25 0.07
CA TYR A 38 4.36 -12.19 1.18
C TYR A 38 3.33 -13.32 1.15
N LEU A 39 2.05 -13.02 0.94
CA LEU A 39 1.00 -14.02 0.80
C LEU A 39 1.20 -14.89 -0.45
N ASP A 40 1.57 -14.27 -1.57
CA ASP A 40 1.90 -15.00 -2.80
C ASP A 40 3.13 -15.90 -2.66
N ALA A 41 4.10 -15.53 -1.81
CA ALA A 41 5.31 -16.31 -1.57
C ALA A 41 5.04 -17.74 -1.05
N TRP A 42 3.93 -17.93 -0.33
CA TRP A 42 3.45 -19.24 0.13
C TRP A 42 2.80 -20.08 -0.98
N SER A 43 2.41 -19.47 -2.09
CA SER A 43 1.79 -20.18 -3.22
C SER A 43 2.85 -20.98 -4.00
N PRO A 44 2.58 -22.25 -4.36
CA PRO A 44 3.46 -23.03 -5.23
C PRO A 44 3.68 -22.39 -6.61
N THR A 45 2.67 -21.73 -7.16
CA THR A 45 2.68 -21.14 -8.50
C THR A 45 3.02 -19.66 -8.50
N ARG A 46 2.45 -18.88 -7.56
CA ARG A 46 2.66 -17.41 -7.50
C ARG A 46 3.89 -16.98 -6.70
N GLY A 47 4.50 -17.90 -5.93
CA GLY A 47 5.61 -17.56 -5.05
C GLY A 47 6.98 -17.50 -5.72
N LYS A 48 7.11 -17.92 -6.98
CA LYS A 48 8.39 -17.87 -7.71
C LYS A 48 8.85 -16.40 -7.81
N GLY A 49 10.03 -16.10 -7.28
CA GLY A 49 10.59 -14.74 -7.20
C GLY A 49 10.20 -13.95 -5.94
N LYS A 50 9.20 -14.39 -5.17
CA LYS A 50 8.70 -13.68 -3.96
C LYS A 50 9.10 -14.35 -2.64
N ARG A 51 9.61 -15.60 -2.69
CA ARG A 51 10.02 -16.38 -1.50
C ARG A 51 11.08 -15.71 -0.62
N VAL A 52 11.84 -14.75 -1.15
CA VAL A 52 12.79 -13.95 -0.36
C VAL A 52 12.08 -13.18 0.77
N ASN A 53 10.81 -12.81 0.58
CA ASN A 53 10.01 -12.11 1.59
C ASN A 53 9.66 -12.99 2.80
N LEU A 54 9.84 -14.31 2.72
CA LEU A 54 9.62 -15.23 3.85
C LEU A 54 10.75 -15.21 4.89
N ILE A 55 11.88 -14.57 4.56
CA ILE A 55 13.06 -14.51 5.43
C ILE A 55 12.91 -13.41 6.49
N ILE A 56 12.12 -12.38 6.21
CA ILE A 56 11.92 -11.22 7.07
C ILE A 56 10.53 -11.31 7.70
N ALA A 57 10.44 -11.03 9.01
CA ALA A 57 9.16 -10.95 9.68
C ALA A 57 8.33 -9.79 9.10
N PRO A 58 7.09 -10.02 8.63
CA PRO A 58 6.27 -8.99 7.99
C PRO A 58 5.93 -7.82 8.94
N THR A 59 6.06 -8.01 10.25
CA THR A 59 5.87 -6.94 11.25
C THR A 59 6.99 -5.91 11.25
N TRP A 60 8.12 -6.17 10.57
CA TRP A 60 9.27 -5.29 10.49
C TRP A 60 9.32 -4.48 9.19
N GLU A 61 8.44 -4.77 8.23
CA GLU A 61 8.55 -4.21 6.88
C GLU A 61 8.39 -2.68 6.85
N TRP A 62 7.55 -2.11 7.71
CA TRP A 62 7.34 -0.65 7.78
C TRP A 62 8.60 0.15 8.21
N PHE A 63 9.62 -0.50 8.77
CA PHE A 63 10.86 0.18 9.15
C PHE A 63 11.61 0.66 7.90
N GLY A 64 11.77 1.99 7.78
CA GLY A 64 12.47 2.59 6.64
C GLY A 64 11.58 2.86 5.43
N ALA A 65 10.25 2.79 5.58
CA ALA A 65 9.30 3.00 4.48
C ALA A 65 9.40 4.36 3.78
N ASN A 66 9.81 5.41 4.50
CA ASN A 66 10.08 6.76 3.97
C ASN A 66 9.09 7.20 2.86
N PRO A 67 7.79 7.34 3.18
CA PRO A 67 6.78 7.66 2.17
C PRO A 67 7.05 9.01 1.52
N GLN A 68 7.12 9.02 0.19
CA GLN A 68 7.27 10.21 -0.64
C GLN A 68 6.06 10.34 -1.55
N ILE A 69 5.45 11.51 -1.58
CA ILE A 69 4.28 11.79 -2.43
C ILE A 69 4.70 12.84 -3.45
N ALA A 70 4.57 12.51 -4.74
CA ALA A 70 4.82 13.43 -5.84
C ALA A 70 3.61 14.37 -6.08
N GLU A 71 3.81 15.45 -6.83
CA GLU A 71 2.76 16.44 -7.13
C GLU A 71 1.55 15.85 -7.88
N ASP A 72 1.76 14.77 -8.62
CA ASP A 72 0.70 14.03 -9.32
C ASP A 72 -0.11 13.11 -8.38
N GLY A 73 0.31 12.95 -7.13
CA GLY A 73 -0.30 12.07 -6.12
C GLY A 73 0.29 10.66 -6.09
N THR A 74 1.33 10.37 -6.85
CA THR A 74 2.05 9.09 -6.82
C THR A 74 2.76 8.94 -5.48
N LEU A 75 2.56 7.80 -4.81
CA LEU A 75 3.24 7.43 -3.58
C LEU A 75 4.42 6.52 -3.90
N THR A 76 5.59 6.79 -3.35
CA THR A 76 6.76 5.90 -3.36
C THR A 76 7.13 5.51 -1.93
N LEU A 77 7.29 4.21 -1.69
CA LEU A 77 7.83 3.65 -0.46
C LEU A 77 9.20 3.02 -0.73
N PHE A 78 10.09 3.05 0.25
CA PHE A 78 11.43 2.44 0.18
C PHE A 78 12.22 2.83 -1.08
N ASP A 79 12.02 4.06 -1.56
CA ASP A 79 12.62 4.64 -2.77
C ASP A 79 12.33 3.90 -4.10
N LYS A 80 11.46 2.87 -4.10
CA LYS A 80 11.23 2.03 -5.29
C LYS A 80 9.82 1.45 -5.47
N ASP A 81 9.06 1.29 -4.38
CA ASP A 81 7.72 0.70 -4.42
C ASP A 81 6.69 1.80 -4.67
N THR A 82 6.18 1.87 -5.89
CA THR A 82 5.35 2.99 -6.35
C THR A 82 3.88 2.61 -6.49
N TYR A 83 2.99 3.49 -6.04
CA TYR A 83 1.55 3.37 -6.13
C TYR A 83 1.00 4.57 -6.90
N THR A 84 0.22 4.31 -7.94
CA THR A 84 -0.42 5.39 -8.71
C THR A 84 -1.63 5.96 -7.96
N PRO A 85 -2.04 7.22 -8.21
CA PRO A 85 -3.28 7.76 -7.62
C PRO A 85 -4.51 6.89 -7.87
N GLU A 86 -4.63 6.36 -9.09
CA GLU A 86 -5.72 5.46 -9.50
C GLU A 86 -5.74 4.17 -8.68
N GLU A 87 -4.56 3.58 -8.48
CA GLU A 87 -4.41 2.38 -7.67
C GLU A 87 -4.78 2.64 -6.21
N LEU A 88 -4.23 3.71 -5.61
CA LEU A 88 -4.50 4.10 -4.23
C LEU A 88 -6.00 4.31 -4.02
N TRP A 89 -6.69 4.96 -4.96
CA TRP A 89 -8.12 5.21 -4.86
C TRP A 89 -8.95 3.94 -5.04
N LYS A 90 -8.69 3.15 -6.09
CA LYS A 90 -9.51 1.97 -6.43
C LYS A 90 -9.33 0.81 -5.45
N ASN A 91 -8.14 0.64 -4.88
CA ASN A 91 -7.82 -0.51 -4.04
C ASN A 91 -7.99 -0.24 -2.55
N SER A 92 -8.19 1.02 -2.15
CA SER A 92 -8.41 1.38 -0.75
C SER A 92 -9.88 1.32 -0.34
N LYS A 93 -10.10 1.15 0.97
CA LYS A 93 -11.39 1.02 1.64
C LYS A 93 -11.57 2.12 2.67
N GLU A 94 -12.81 2.52 2.93
CA GLU A 94 -13.09 3.60 3.89
C GLU A 94 -12.84 3.17 5.33
N ARG A 95 -12.92 1.87 5.62
CA ARG A 95 -12.75 1.35 6.96
C ARG A 95 -11.57 0.38 7.04
N ILE A 96 -10.87 0.42 8.17
CA ILE A 96 -9.68 -0.40 8.39
C ILE A 96 -10.01 -1.90 8.55
N ASP A 97 -11.19 -2.23 9.09
CA ASP A 97 -11.66 -3.61 9.28
C ASP A 97 -11.81 -4.37 7.95
N GLU A 98 -12.13 -3.65 6.86
CA GLU A 98 -12.22 -4.23 5.52
C GLU A 98 -10.87 -4.71 4.96
N VAL A 99 -9.75 -4.30 5.57
CA VAL A 99 -8.39 -4.63 5.10
C VAL A 99 -7.52 -5.31 6.17
N SER A 100 -7.85 -5.20 7.46
CA SER A 100 -7.11 -5.83 8.56
C SER A 100 -7.38 -7.33 8.73
N GLY A 101 -8.46 -7.86 8.13
CA GLY A 101 -8.81 -9.28 8.23
C GLY A 101 -9.40 -9.69 9.59
N THR A 102 -9.97 -8.72 10.30
CA THR A 102 -10.72 -8.88 11.57
C THR A 102 -12.21 -8.89 11.34
#